data_AF-A0A397C6I1-F1
#
_entry.id   AF-A0A397C6I1-F1
#
_cell.length_a   1.000
_cell.length_b   1.000
_cell.length_c   1.000
_cell.angle_alpha   90.00
_cell.angle_beta   90.00
_cell.angle_gamma   90.00
#
_symmetry.space_group_name_H-M   'P 1'
#
loop_
_entity.id
_entity.type
_entity.pdbx_description
1 polymer ?
#
loop_
_entity_poly.entity_id
_entity_poly.type
_entity_poly.pdbx_seq_one_letter_code
_entity_poly.pdbx_strand_id
1 'polypeptide(L)'
;MKTIAILALASSAAAFAAGDVDLNDTTAGLWRGPDSKLRTNAQIQAIQDDADVNRKCHTTNGGYIPTLKAGTYTASKFHNCFRTSAQIFEYVDALVAQNPTLLTREAIASTVRGKTIYAYKLTSGASKPQSLYYQSLLHAREWIAGSSNLFTLSSILDDIANKK
;
A
#
# COMPACT_ATOMS: atom_id res chain seq x y z
N MET A 1 18.85 44.92 16.85
CA MET A 1 17.37 44.86 16.77
C MET A 1 16.99 43.46 16.32
N LYS A 2 16.35 42.68 17.20
CA LYS A 2 15.87 41.32 16.91
C LYS A 2 14.50 41.44 16.25
N THR A 3 14.41 41.19 14.94
CA THR A 3 13.13 41.02 14.24
C THR A 3 12.82 39.54 14.18
N ILE A 4 11.95 39.13 15.09
CA ILE A 4 11.26 37.84 15.07
C ILE A 4 10.12 38.00 14.06
N ALA A 5 10.21 37.29 12.92
CA ALA A 5 9.09 37.13 12.00
C ALA A 5 8.62 35.67 12.11
N ILE A 6 7.54 35.48 12.88
CA ILE A 6 6.77 34.25 12.93
C ILE A 6 5.94 34.22 11.65
N LEU A 7 6.37 33.47 10.64
CA LEU A 7 5.53 33.19 9.49
C LEU A 7 4.63 32.01 9.86
N ALA A 8 3.35 32.31 10.04
CA ALA A 8 2.33 31.34 10.39
C ALA A 8 2.23 30.22 9.33
N LEU A 9 2.16 28.99 9.80
CA LEU A 9 1.76 27.81 9.03
C LEU A 9 0.41 28.09 8.35
N ALA A 10 0.41 28.17 7.02
CA ALA A 10 -0.79 27.86 6.24
C ALA A 10 -0.79 26.34 5.99
N SER A 11 -1.22 25.59 6.99
CA SER A 11 -1.64 24.21 6.83
C SER A 11 -2.91 24.20 5.99
N SER A 12 -2.79 24.05 4.67
CA SER A 12 -3.91 23.60 3.85
C SER A 12 -4.11 22.11 4.12
N ALA A 13 -4.72 21.81 5.27
CA ALA A 13 -5.45 20.58 5.43
C ALA A 13 -6.58 20.63 4.42
N ALA A 14 -6.41 19.95 3.28
CA ALA A 14 -7.56 19.45 2.54
C ALA A 14 -8.17 18.35 3.42
N ALA A 15 -8.92 18.77 4.44
CA ALA A 15 -9.94 17.94 5.02
C ALA A 15 -10.94 17.73 3.89
N PHE A 16 -10.90 16.54 3.28
CA PHE A 16 -12.12 16.06 2.64
C PHE A 16 -13.09 15.85 3.78
N ALA A 17 -13.88 16.88 4.07
CA ALA A 17 -15.18 16.63 4.66
C ALA A 17 -15.84 15.57 3.77
N ALA A 18 -16.41 14.54 4.38
CA ALA A 18 -17.55 13.85 3.78
C ALA A 18 -18.70 14.86 3.71
N GLY A 19 -18.53 15.88 2.88
CA GLY A 19 -19.52 16.88 2.55
C GLY A 19 -20.11 16.42 1.25
N ASP A 20 -21.25 15.75 1.37
CA ASP A 20 -22.34 15.67 0.42
C ASP A 20 -21.94 16.05 -1.00
N VAL A 21 -21.59 15.03 -1.79
CA VAL A 21 -21.68 15.15 -3.24
C VAL A 21 -23.12 15.57 -3.52
N ASP A 22 -23.29 16.78 -4.04
CA ASP A 22 -24.60 17.35 -4.33
C ASP A 22 -25.38 16.40 -5.23
N LEU A 23 -26.37 15.71 -4.65
CA LEU A 23 -27.05 14.57 -5.27
C LEU A 23 -28.03 14.98 -6.39
N ASN A 24 -27.99 16.23 -6.86
CA ASN A 24 -29.07 16.81 -7.66
C ASN A 24 -28.70 17.34 -9.06
N ASP A 25 -27.53 17.03 -9.62
CA ASP A 25 -27.36 17.18 -11.08
C ASP A 25 -27.99 15.98 -11.79
N THR A 26 -29.31 16.03 -11.92
CA THR A 26 -30.23 14.97 -12.37
C THR A 26 -30.23 14.73 -13.87
N THR A 27 -29.10 14.92 -14.56
CA THR A 27 -28.97 14.44 -15.93
C THR A 27 -28.52 12.97 -15.96
N ALA A 28 -29.52 12.07 -15.87
CA ALA A 28 -29.50 10.66 -16.28
C ALA A 28 -28.98 9.56 -15.32
N GLY A 29 -29.01 9.72 -13.99
CA GLY A 29 -28.79 8.59 -13.05
C GLY A 29 -27.41 7.91 -13.18
N LEU A 30 -26.43 8.65 -13.68
CA LEU A 30 -25.07 8.22 -13.95
C LEU A 30 -24.06 9.10 -13.18
N TRP A 31 -23.20 8.46 -12.39
CA TRP A 31 -22.12 9.08 -11.62
C TRP A 31 -20.79 9.00 -12.35
N ARG A 32 -20.05 10.10 -12.40
CA ARG A 32 -18.67 10.10 -12.93
C ARG A 32 -17.68 9.65 -11.86
N GLY A 33 -17.05 8.50 -12.08
CA GLY A 33 -15.99 7.99 -11.20
C GLY A 33 -14.65 8.71 -11.38
N PRO A 34 -13.64 8.44 -10.52
CA PRO A 34 -12.30 9.02 -10.62
C PRO A 34 -11.55 8.69 -11.92
N ASP A 35 -11.96 7.61 -12.59
CA ASP A 35 -11.49 7.21 -13.93
C ASP A 35 -12.27 7.88 -15.06
N SER A 36 -13.06 8.92 -14.74
CA SER A 36 -13.95 9.65 -15.65
C SER A 36 -15.04 8.81 -16.32
N LYS A 37 -15.24 7.55 -15.93
CA LYS A 37 -16.32 6.71 -16.45
C LYS A 37 -17.64 7.01 -15.74
N LEU A 38 -18.71 7.15 -16.54
CA LEU A 38 -20.09 7.26 -16.07
C LEU A 38 -20.61 5.88 -15.62
N ARG A 39 -21.26 5.82 -14.46
CA ARG A 39 -21.74 4.58 -13.83
C ARG A 39 -23.13 4.75 -13.24
N THR A 40 -23.96 3.73 -13.36
CA THR A 40 -25.28 3.73 -12.70
C THR A 40 -25.15 3.63 -11.18
N ASN A 41 -26.22 3.97 -10.45
CA ASN A 41 -26.29 3.76 -9.00
C ASN A 41 -25.95 2.31 -8.60
N ALA A 42 -26.46 1.33 -9.35
CA ALA A 42 -26.18 -0.09 -9.08
C ALA A 42 -24.70 -0.44 -9.26
N GLN A 43 -24.02 0.14 -10.27
CA GLN A 43 -22.59 -0.07 -10.46
C GLN A 43 -21.75 0.59 -9.36
N ILE A 44 -22.15 1.77 -8.89
CA ILE A 44 -21.50 2.43 -7.75
C ILE A 44 -21.67 1.58 -6.49
N GLN A 45 -22.89 1.09 -6.22
CA GLN A 45 -23.17 0.24 -5.07
C GLN A 45 -22.31 -1.04 -5.11
N ALA A 46 -22.23 -1.71 -6.25
CA ALA A 46 -21.40 -2.91 -6.40
C ALA A 46 -19.91 -2.65 -6.09
N ILE A 47 -19.38 -1.48 -6.49
CA ILE A 47 -18.00 -1.08 -6.16
C ILE A 47 -17.84 -0.84 -4.65
N GLN A 48 -18.82 -0.20 -4.03
CA GLN A 48 -18.79 0.04 -2.58
C GLN A 48 -18.90 -1.26 -1.80
N ASP A 49 -19.75 -2.18 -2.23
CA ASP A 49 -19.91 -3.50 -1.62
C ASP A 49 -18.60 -4.31 -1.68
N ASP A 50 -17.91 -4.33 -2.82
CA ASP A 50 -16.60 -4.99 -2.96
C ASP A 50 -15.55 -4.35 -2.03
N ALA A 51 -15.53 -3.02 -1.97
CA ALA A 51 -14.65 -2.29 -1.04
C ALA A 51 -14.99 -2.57 0.43
N ASP A 52 -16.27 -2.69 0.78
CA ASP A 52 -16.75 -3.04 2.13
C ASP A 52 -16.39 -4.47 2.52
N VAL A 53 -16.49 -5.42 1.59
CA VAL A 53 -16.03 -6.80 1.79
C VAL A 53 -14.55 -6.80 2.14
N ASN A 54 -13.72 -6.05 1.41
CA ASN A 54 -12.29 -5.96 1.71
C ASN A 54 -12.01 -5.23 3.04
N ARG A 55 -12.74 -4.15 3.36
CA ARG A 55 -12.63 -3.45 4.67
C ARG A 55 -12.97 -4.37 5.85
N LYS A 56 -14.01 -5.20 5.72
CA LYS A 56 -14.35 -6.24 6.71
C LYS A 56 -13.22 -7.26 6.85
N CYS A 57 -12.62 -7.69 5.73
CA CYS A 57 -11.45 -8.57 5.76
C CYS A 57 -10.31 -7.95 6.58
N HIS A 58 -10.01 -6.65 6.40
CA HIS A 58 -8.95 -5.97 7.13
C HIS A 58 -9.19 -5.95 8.64
N THR A 59 -10.44 -5.73 9.04
CA THR A 59 -10.83 -5.71 10.46
C THR A 59 -10.64 -7.10 11.09
N THR A 60 -11.13 -8.15 10.44
CA THR A 60 -10.97 -9.54 10.90
C THR A 60 -9.51 -10.00 10.93
N ASN A 61 -8.71 -9.51 9.98
CA ASN A 61 -7.31 -9.86 9.81
C ASN A 61 -6.37 -8.73 10.24
N GLY A 62 -6.77 -7.94 11.25
CA GLY A 62 -5.94 -6.93 11.88
C GLY A 62 -4.87 -7.52 12.79
N GLY A 63 -4.05 -6.66 13.40
CA GLY A 63 -3.07 -7.07 14.42
C GLY A 63 -1.96 -8.00 13.91
N TYR A 64 -1.64 -7.97 12.61
CA TYR A 64 -0.61 -8.84 12.03
C TYR A 64 0.82 -8.39 12.35
N ILE A 65 1.07 -7.09 12.56
CA ILE A 65 2.43 -6.57 12.81
C ILE A 65 3.09 -7.21 14.05
N PRO A 66 2.44 -7.30 15.22
CA PRO A 66 3.04 -7.94 16.40
C PRO A 66 3.28 -9.45 16.24
N THR A 67 2.63 -10.10 15.26
CA THR A 67 2.76 -11.54 15.02
C THR A 67 3.87 -11.90 14.04
N LEU A 68 4.50 -10.90 13.41
CA LEU A 68 5.56 -11.13 12.43
C LEU A 68 6.81 -11.72 13.10
N LYS A 69 7.30 -12.82 12.54
CA LYS A 69 8.49 -13.53 12.97
C LYS A 69 9.23 -14.08 11.76
N ALA A 70 10.56 -13.93 11.76
CA ALA A 70 11.42 -14.52 10.75
C ALA A 70 11.19 -16.03 10.63
N GLY A 71 11.05 -16.51 9.39
CA GLY A 71 10.77 -17.92 9.09
C GLY A 71 9.28 -18.26 9.00
N THR A 72 8.38 -17.33 9.33
CA THR A 72 6.92 -17.53 9.28
C THR A 72 6.14 -16.30 8.78
N TYR A 73 6.75 -15.41 8.00
CA TYR A 73 6.11 -14.22 7.43
C TYR A 73 4.93 -14.54 6.52
N THR A 74 5.01 -15.62 5.75
CA THR A 74 3.94 -16.10 4.87
C THR A 74 2.68 -16.55 5.63
N ALA A 75 2.81 -16.96 6.89
CA ALA A 75 1.69 -17.31 7.76
C ALA A 75 0.96 -16.10 8.36
N SER A 76 1.47 -14.88 8.11
CA SER A 76 0.86 -13.65 8.61
C SER A 76 -0.54 -13.44 8.07
N LYS A 77 -1.47 -13.01 8.94
CA LYS A 77 -2.81 -12.56 8.55
C LYS A 77 -2.79 -11.41 7.54
N PHE A 78 -1.65 -10.73 7.36
CA PHE A 78 -1.44 -9.76 6.29
C PHE A 78 -1.89 -10.32 4.92
N HIS A 79 -1.54 -11.57 4.61
CA HIS A 79 -1.78 -12.20 3.30
C HIS A 79 -3.22 -12.68 3.08
N ASN A 80 -4.11 -12.53 4.06
CA ASN A 80 -5.51 -12.96 3.95
C ASN A 80 -6.42 -11.96 3.21
N CYS A 81 -5.93 -10.74 2.90
CA CYS A 81 -6.73 -9.66 2.30
C CYS A 81 -5.93 -8.86 1.27
N PHE A 82 -6.62 -8.11 0.41
CA PHE A 82 -5.98 -7.10 -0.44
C PHE A 82 -5.72 -5.82 0.35
N ARG A 83 -4.45 -5.46 0.52
CA ARG A 83 -4.03 -4.41 1.48
C ARG A 83 -3.98 -3.03 0.84
N THR A 84 -4.29 -2.00 1.64
CA THR A 84 -4.08 -0.61 1.25
C THR A 84 -2.58 -0.30 1.13
N SER A 85 -2.21 0.76 0.42
CA SER A 85 -0.81 1.19 0.34
C SER A 85 -0.18 1.47 1.71
N ALA A 86 -0.93 2.07 2.64
CA ALA A 86 -0.48 2.30 4.01
C ALA A 86 -0.16 0.98 4.73
N GLN A 87 -1.06 -0.01 4.61
CA GLN A 87 -0.87 -1.35 5.18
C GLN A 87 0.31 -2.11 4.53
N ILE A 88 0.52 -1.91 3.23
CA ILE A 88 1.68 -2.49 2.53
C ILE A 88 2.97 -1.88 3.07
N PHE A 89 3.04 -0.55 3.20
CA PHE A 89 4.25 0.12 3.71
C PHE A 89 4.54 -0.25 5.17
N GLU A 90 3.55 -0.25 6.07
CA GLU A 90 3.79 -0.68 7.46
C GLU A 90 4.26 -2.15 7.55
N TYR A 91 3.77 -3.03 6.68
CA TYR A 91 4.18 -4.42 6.65
C TYR A 91 5.63 -4.57 6.19
N VAL A 92 5.98 -3.99 5.06
CA VAL A 92 7.35 -4.10 4.53
C VAL A 92 8.35 -3.34 5.42
N ASP A 93 7.95 -2.23 6.04
CA ASP A 93 8.79 -1.53 7.02
C ASP A 93 9.08 -2.39 8.25
N ALA A 94 8.10 -3.17 8.72
CA ALA A 94 8.32 -4.14 9.77
C ALA A 94 9.27 -5.27 9.32
N LEU A 95 9.16 -5.74 8.07
CA LEU A 95 10.10 -6.72 7.52
C LEU A 95 11.53 -6.17 7.44
N VAL A 96 11.70 -4.93 6.98
CA VAL A 96 13.00 -4.23 6.93
C VAL A 96 13.58 -4.12 8.34
N ALA A 97 12.78 -3.70 9.32
CA ALA A 97 13.22 -3.57 10.71
C ALA A 97 13.65 -4.90 11.33
N GLN A 98 12.99 -6.01 10.98
CA GLN A 98 13.36 -7.35 11.46
C GLN A 98 14.55 -7.96 10.71
N ASN A 99 14.90 -7.48 9.52
CA ASN A 99 15.94 -8.04 8.66
C ASN A 99 16.96 -6.99 8.17
N PRO A 100 17.56 -6.16 9.05
CA PRO A 100 18.30 -4.96 8.65
C PRO A 100 19.60 -5.24 7.86
N THR A 101 20.14 -6.46 7.94
CA THR A 101 21.34 -6.88 7.19
C THR A 101 21.01 -7.51 5.84
N LEU A 102 19.73 -7.84 5.59
CA LEU A 102 19.29 -8.55 4.40
C LEU A 102 18.39 -7.69 3.51
N LEU A 103 17.49 -6.91 4.11
CA LEU A 103 16.45 -6.15 3.42
C LEU A 103 16.60 -4.65 3.73
N THR A 104 16.79 -3.86 2.68
CA THR A 104 16.91 -2.40 2.78
C THR A 104 15.88 -1.70 1.91
N ARG A 105 15.48 -0.49 2.31
CA ARG A 105 14.51 0.35 1.59
C ARG A 105 15.23 1.55 1.00
N GLU A 106 15.06 1.78 -0.29
CA GLU A 106 15.70 2.87 -1.04
C GLU A 106 14.63 3.71 -1.74
N ALA A 107 14.71 5.04 -1.64
CA ALA A 107 13.88 5.94 -2.44
C ALA A 107 14.48 6.05 -3.85
N ILE A 108 13.74 5.63 -4.87
CA ILE A 108 14.26 5.53 -6.24
C ILE A 108 13.65 6.55 -7.21
N ALA A 109 12.45 7.07 -6.90
CA ALA A 109 11.76 8.03 -7.75
C ALA A 109 10.61 8.72 -7.00
N SER A 110 9.87 9.58 -7.70
CA SER A 110 8.61 10.16 -7.24
C SER A 110 7.51 9.99 -8.29
N THR A 111 6.28 9.78 -7.84
CA THR A 111 5.10 9.72 -8.73
C THR A 111 4.76 11.11 -9.28
N VAL A 112 3.87 11.16 -10.27
CA VAL A 112 3.33 12.43 -10.82
C VAL A 112 2.61 13.30 -9.77
N ARG A 113 2.21 12.72 -8.62
CA ARG A 113 1.61 13.44 -7.48
C ARG A 113 2.61 13.64 -6.32
N GLY A 114 3.90 13.52 -6.57
CA GLY A 114 4.96 13.78 -5.59
C GLY A 114 5.05 12.75 -4.46
N LYS A 115 4.51 11.53 -4.63
CA LYS A 115 4.68 10.44 -3.66
C LYS A 115 5.98 9.70 -3.94
N THR A 116 6.75 9.36 -2.92
CA THR A 116 7.99 8.59 -3.09
C THR A 116 7.71 7.18 -3.60
N ILE A 117 8.50 6.72 -4.56
CA ILE A 117 8.54 5.34 -5.02
C ILE A 117 9.75 4.68 -4.35
N TYR A 118 9.50 3.60 -3.62
CA TYR A 118 10.53 2.84 -2.91
C TYR A 118 10.87 1.56 -3.66
N ALA A 119 12.17 1.22 -3.67
CA ALA A 119 12.65 -0.12 -3.94
C ALA A 119 13.01 -0.81 -2.62
N TYR A 120 12.81 -2.13 -2.59
CA TYR A 120 13.25 -2.98 -1.49
C TYR A 120 14.32 -3.92 -2.01
N LYS A 121 15.54 -3.74 -1.52
CA LYS A 121 16.69 -4.50 -1.96
C LYS A 121 16.99 -5.60 -0.95
N LEU A 122 16.84 -6.84 -1.41
CA LEU A 122 17.22 -8.04 -0.68
C LEU A 122 18.61 -8.48 -1.12
N THR A 123 19.57 -8.58 -0.22
CA THR A 123 20.93 -9.05 -0.52
C THR A 123 21.51 -9.79 0.68
N SER A 124 22.00 -11.01 0.47
CA SER A 124 22.75 -11.75 1.47
C SER A 124 24.26 -11.67 1.20
N GLY A 125 25.02 -11.18 2.19
CA GLY A 125 26.48 -11.05 2.09
C GLY A 125 26.92 -9.99 1.07
N ALA A 126 27.96 -10.30 0.30
CA ALA A 126 28.56 -9.38 -0.65
C ALA A 126 27.66 -9.10 -1.86
N SER A 127 27.82 -7.91 -2.45
CA SER A 127 27.16 -7.52 -3.69
C SER A 127 27.35 -8.57 -4.78
N LYS A 128 26.26 -8.91 -5.48
CA LYS A 128 26.26 -9.89 -6.56
C LYS A 128 26.36 -9.16 -7.90
N PRO A 129 27.01 -9.76 -8.93
CA PRO A 129 27.11 -9.16 -10.26
C PRO A 129 25.78 -9.19 -11.03
N GLN A 130 24.80 -9.96 -10.55
CA GLN A 130 23.49 -10.12 -11.16
C GLN A 130 22.40 -9.88 -10.13
N SER A 131 21.26 -9.36 -10.58
CA SER A 131 20.10 -9.10 -9.74
C SER A 131 18.84 -9.49 -10.49
N LEU A 132 17.84 -9.97 -9.74
CA LEU A 132 16.51 -10.21 -10.24
C LEU A 132 15.63 -9.01 -9.86
N TYR A 133 14.86 -8.52 -10.82
CA TYR A 133 13.95 -7.40 -10.63
C TYR A 133 12.52 -7.89 -10.68
N TYR A 134 11.75 -7.60 -9.62
CA TYR A 134 10.34 -7.94 -9.52
C TYR A 134 9.55 -6.67 -9.32
N GLN A 135 8.59 -6.43 -10.21
CA GLN A 135 7.66 -5.30 -10.15
C GLN A 135 6.24 -5.80 -10.30
N SER A 136 5.34 -5.21 -9.53
CA SER A 136 3.91 -5.41 -9.65
C SER A 136 3.18 -4.06 -9.56
N LEU A 137 1.86 -4.08 -9.79
CA LEU A 137 1.00 -2.88 -9.72
C LEU A 137 1.39 -1.76 -10.69
N LEU A 138 1.92 -2.09 -11.89
CA LEU A 138 2.01 -1.11 -12.98
C LEU A 138 0.60 -0.63 -13.37
N HIS A 139 -0.40 -1.52 -13.29
CA HIS A 139 -1.82 -1.17 -13.28
C HIS A 139 -2.41 -1.28 -11.87
N ALA A 140 -2.98 -0.18 -11.37
CA ALA A 140 -3.51 -0.09 -10.01
C ALA A 140 -4.67 -1.07 -9.69
N ARG A 141 -5.35 -1.60 -10.72
CA ARG A 141 -6.48 -2.54 -10.57
C ARG A 141 -6.06 -4.00 -10.42
N GLU A 142 -4.79 -4.34 -10.63
CA GLU A 142 -4.30 -5.72 -10.61
C GLU A 142 -3.83 -6.13 -9.21
N TRP A 143 -4.73 -6.08 -8.22
CA TRP A 143 -4.38 -6.23 -6.81
C TRP A 143 -3.68 -7.56 -6.48
N ILE A 144 -4.04 -8.64 -7.18
CA ILE A 144 -3.40 -9.94 -7.02
C ILE A 144 -1.91 -9.91 -7.37
N ALA A 145 -1.48 -9.13 -8.37
CA ALA A 145 -0.07 -8.98 -8.70
C ALA A 145 0.70 -8.31 -7.55
N GLY A 146 0.09 -7.31 -6.91
CA GLY A 146 0.63 -6.67 -5.70
C GLY A 146 0.80 -7.65 -4.55
N SER A 147 -0.28 -8.34 -4.18
CA SER A 147 -0.29 -9.33 -3.10
C SER A 147 0.68 -10.48 -3.34
N SER A 148 0.72 -11.04 -4.55
CA SER A 148 1.64 -12.13 -4.90
C SER A 148 3.11 -11.72 -4.77
N ASN A 149 3.47 -10.51 -5.21
CA ASN A 149 4.86 -10.03 -5.08
C ASN A 149 5.28 -9.88 -3.60
N LEU A 150 4.39 -9.39 -2.73
CA LEU A 150 4.64 -9.30 -1.29
C LEU A 150 4.71 -10.67 -0.63
N PHE A 151 3.89 -11.62 -1.07
CA PHE A 151 3.97 -13.01 -0.63
C PHE A 151 5.31 -13.62 -1.04
N THR A 152 5.75 -13.43 -2.28
CA THR A 152 7.07 -13.90 -2.76
C THR A 152 8.21 -13.33 -1.93
N LEU A 153 8.21 -12.03 -1.62
CA LEU A 153 9.20 -11.44 -0.70
C LEU A 153 9.19 -12.12 0.66
N SER A 154 8.00 -12.36 1.23
CA SER A 154 7.83 -13.03 2.51
C SER A 154 8.35 -14.48 2.48
N SER A 155 8.05 -15.21 1.40
CA SER A 155 8.53 -16.59 1.20
C SER A 155 10.05 -16.65 1.10
N ILE A 156 10.68 -15.75 0.34
CA ILE A 156 12.14 -15.70 0.22
C ILE A 156 12.79 -15.43 1.60
N LEU A 157 12.24 -14.49 2.37
CA LEU A 157 12.73 -14.22 3.73
C LEU A 157 12.52 -15.43 4.66
N ASP A 158 11.39 -16.12 4.53
CA ASP A 158 11.11 -17.33 5.31
C ASP A 158 12.11 -18.45 4.97
N ASP A 159 12.38 -18.69 3.69
CA ASP A 159 13.34 -19.70 3.26
C ASP A 159 14.75 -19.38 3.74
N ILE A 160 15.20 -18.12 3.63
CA ILE A 160 16.50 -17.68 4.16
C ILE A 160 16.58 -17.91 5.68
N ALA A 161 15.57 -17.50 6.44
CA ALA A 161 15.55 -17.66 7.90
C ALA A 161 15.54 -19.14 8.32
N ASN A 162 14.83 -19.98 7.56
CA ASN A 162 14.73 -21.41 7.77
C ASN A 162 15.88 -22.22 7.15
N LYS A 163 16.81 -21.58 6.45
CA LYS A 163 17.95 -22.20 5.74
C LYS A 163 17.53 -23.23 4.69
N LYS A 164 16.50 -22.90 3.90
CA LYS A 164 16.01 -23.71 2.77
C LYS A 164 16.52 -23.18 1.43
#